data_AF-A0A8T5QZH2-F1
#
_entry.id   AF-A0A8T5QZH2-F1
#
_cell.length_a   1.000
_cell.length_b   1.000
_cell.length_c   1.000
_cell.angle_alpha   90.00
_cell.angle_beta   90.00
_cell.angle_gamma   90.00
#
_symmetry.space_group_name_H-M   'P 1'
#
loop_
_entity.id
_entity.type
_entity.pdbx_description
1 polymer ?
#
loop_
_entity_poly.entity_id
_entity_poly.type
_entity_poly.pdbx_seq_one_letter_code
_entity_poly.pdbx_strand_id
1 'polypeptide(L)'
;RIGLNMKWEISIPDLNKPRNVVFQRTELNNDNFEKFTGQIKECIIKYKESFNVNILNCLKQSRYQLAEYYLKMESEVFQKEFESTSEVYFLLLNSKIQYYSLSSNEKNFITNVFKQQLENPKNPKYSLVLMLYYSPNQILSQCSEDVFIEVFNYIQTSLLKN
;
A
#
# COMPACT_ATOMS: atom_id res chain seq x y z
N ARG A 1 -19.04 -37.71 14.40
CA ARG A 1 -18.26 -36.97 13.36
C ARG A 1 -19.23 -36.05 12.65
N ILE A 2 -19.27 -34.77 13.02
CA ILE A 2 -20.13 -33.76 12.38
C ILE A 2 -19.18 -32.92 11.51
N GLY A 3 -19.28 -33.08 10.19
CA GLY A 3 -18.55 -32.27 9.22
C GLY A 3 -19.36 -31.02 8.91
N LEU A 4 -18.91 -29.87 9.39
CA LEU A 4 -19.48 -28.58 8.99
C LEU A 4 -18.88 -28.18 7.64
N ASN A 5 -19.70 -28.32 6.62
CA ASN A 5 -19.42 -27.87 5.25
C ASN A 5 -20.05 -26.47 5.11
N MET A 6 -19.29 -25.42 5.42
CA MET A 6 -19.74 -24.03 5.16
C MET A 6 -19.27 -23.60 3.77
N LYS A 7 -20.19 -23.67 2.80
CA LYS A 7 -20.08 -22.91 1.55
C LYS A 7 -20.45 -21.46 1.85
N TRP A 8 -19.50 -20.55 1.67
CA TRP A 8 -19.79 -19.13 1.63
C TRP A 8 -20.25 -18.78 0.21
N GLU A 9 -21.57 -18.68 -0.01
CA GLU A 9 -22.12 -18.04 -1.20
C GLU A 9 -21.99 -16.52 -1.04
N ILE A 10 -20.93 -15.97 -1.61
CA ILE A 10 -20.79 -14.53 -1.78
C ILE A 10 -21.74 -14.14 -2.92
N SER A 11 -22.77 -13.34 -2.62
CA SER A 11 -23.58 -12.70 -3.65
C SER A 11 -22.68 -11.84 -4.54
N ILE A 12 -22.44 -12.28 -5.77
CA ILE A 12 -21.67 -11.53 -6.76
C ILE A 12 -22.61 -10.45 -7.32
N PRO A 13 -22.35 -9.15 -7.09
CA PRO A 13 -23.15 -8.11 -7.71
C PRO A 13 -22.89 -8.08 -9.22
N ASP A 14 -23.97 -7.94 -9.99
CA ASP A 14 -24.02 -7.92 -11.44
C ASP A 14 -22.89 -7.06 -12.07
N LEU A 15 -21.98 -7.75 -12.79
CA LEU A 15 -20.77 -7.20 -13.41
C LEU A 15 -21.03 -6.47 -14.75
N ASN A 16 -22.27 -6.42 -15.23
CA ASN A 16 -22.60 -5.85 -16.54
C ASN A 16 -22.88 -4.33 -16.53
N LYS A 17 -22.61 -3.62 -15.43
CA LYS A 17 -22.64 -2.15 -15.42
C LYS A 17 -21.22 -1.60 -15.28
N PRO A 18 -20.72 -0.77 -16.22
CA PRO A 18 -19.49 -0.03 -16.03
C PRO A 18 -19.70 0.96 -14.87
N ARG A 19 -19.33 0.55 -13.66
CA ARG A 19 -19.15 1.49 -12.55
C ARG A 19 -17.88 2.26 -12.85
N ASN A 20 -18.05 3.50 -13.34
CA ASN A 20 -17.00 4.50 -13.27
C ASN A 20 -16.62 4.64 -11.80
N VAL A 21 -15.49 4.05 -11.41
CA VAL A 21 -14.92 4.22 -10.07
C VAL A 21 -14.38 5.64 -10.05
N VAL A 22 -15.23 6.59 -9.66
CA VAL A 22 -14.82 7.98 -9.41
C VAL A 22 -14.16 7.98 -8.04
N PHE A 23 -12.82 7.93 -8.03
CA PHE A 23 -12.04 8.07 -6.80
C PHE A 23 -12.05 9.55 -6.39
N GLN A 24 -12.73 9.86 -5.29
CA GLN A 24 -12.62 11.18 -4.67
C GLN A 24 -11.29 11.25 -3.91
N ARG A 25 -10.52 12.32 -4.12
CA ARG A 25 -9.34 12.65 -3.29
C ARG A 25 -9.82 13.08 -1.90
N THR A 26 -10.24 12.12 -1.09
CA THR A 26 -10.48 12.36 0.32
C THR A 26 -9.22 12.03 1.08
N GLU A 27 -8.88 12.84 2.07
CA GLU A 27 -7.82 12.51 3.02
C GLU A 27 -8.20 11.24 3.78
N LEU A 28 -7.28 10.28 3.85
CA LEU A 28 -7.50 9.02 4.56
C LEU A 28 -7.37 9.27 6.07
N ASN A 29 -8.32 8.76 6.83
CA ASN A 29 -8.35 8.81 8.30
C ASN A 29 -8.96 7.51 8.85
N ASN A 30 -8.97 7.36 10.17
CA ASN A 30 -9.46 6.14 10.82
C ASN A 30 -10.93 5.85 10.46
N ASP A 31 -11.76 6.88 10.35
CA ASP A 31 -13.21 6.75 10.13
C ASP A 31 -13.55 6.27 8.71
N ASN A 32 -12.67 6.51 7.73
CA ASN A 32 -12.91 6.15 6.34
C ASN A 32 -12.00 5.01 5.83
N PHE A 33 -11.17 4.43 6.70
CA PHE A 33 -10.20 3.40 6.35
C PHE A 33 -10.86 2.11 5.82
N GLU A 34 -11.96 1.66 6.43
CA GLU A 34 -12.67 0.45 5.96
C GLU A 34 -13.23 0.63 4.53
N LYS A 35 -13.80 1.80 4.26
CA LYS A 35 -14.30 2.15 2.92
C LYS A 35 -13.15 2.19 1.90
N PHE A 36 -12.01 2.75 2.29
CA PHE A 36 -10.80 2.78 1.47
C PHE A 36 -10.27 1.37 1.16
N THR A 37 -10.25 0.47 2.16
CA THR A 37 -9.89 -0.94 1.97
C THR A 37 -10.80 -1.62 0.94
N GLY A 38 -12.12 -1.41 1.04
CA GLY A 38 -13.08 -1.94 0.07
C GLY A 38 -12.81 -1.44 -1.36
N GLN A 39 -12.49 -0.16 -1.52
CA GLN A 39 -12.17 0.43 -2.82
C GLN A 39 -10.90 -0.15 -3.44
N ILE A 40 -9.85 -0.36 -2.64
CA ILE A 40 -8.60 -0.97 -3.12
C ILE A 40 -8.83 -2.41 -3.56
N LYS A 41 -9.58 -3.18 -2.77
CA LYS A 41 -9.95 -4.56 -3.13
C LYS A 41 -10.65 -4.61 -4.49
N GLU A 42 -11.61 -3.71 -4.72
CA GLU A 42 -12.30 -3.60 -6.01
C GLU A 42 -11.33 -3.22 -7.16
N CYS A 43 -10.45 -2.24 -6.96
CA CYS A 43 -9.48 -1.84 -7.98
C CYS A 43 -8.49 -2.98 -8.30
N ILE A 44 -8.05 -3.75 -7.31
CA ILE A 44 -7.15 -4.90 -7.52
C ILE A 44 -7.82 -6.02 -8.29
N ILE A 45 -9.08 -6.36 -7.96
CA ILE A 45 -9.84 -7.39 -8.68
C ILE A 45 -9.93 -7.00 -10.16
N LYS A 46 -10.40 -5.78 -10.44
CA LYS A 46 -10.54 -5.30 -11.82
C LYS A 46 -9.20 -5.22 -12.56
N TYR A 47 -8.12 -4.86 -11.86
CA TYR A 47 -6.77 -4.80 -12.43
C TYR A 47 -6.24 -6.18 -12.84
N LYS A 48 -6.57 -7.22 -12.08
CA LYS A 48 -6.21 -8.61 -12.40
C LYS A 48 -7.02 -9.17 -13.56
N GLU A 49 -8.29 -8.78 -13.67
CA GLU A 49 -9.20 -9.22 -14.74
C GLU A 49 -8.88 -8.54 -16.08
N SER A 50 -8.52 -7.25 -16.06
CA SER A 50 -8.13 -6.52 -17.27
C SER A 50 -7.25 -5.32 -16.95
N PHE A 51 -6.18 -5.14 -17.73
CA PHE A 51 -5.37 -3.93 -17.63
C PHE A 51 -6.16 -2.73 -18.18
N ASN A 52 -6.39 -1.73 -17.34
CA ASN A 52 -7.04 -0.47 -17.70
C ASN A 52 -6.32 0.70 -17.03
N VAL A 53 -6.00 1.75 -17.79
CA VAL A 53 -5.30 2.94 -17.31
C VAL A 53 -6.03 3.61 -16.15
N ASN A 54 -7.36 3.63 -16.15
CA ASN A 54 -8.15 4.19 -15.06
C ASN A 54 -8.01 3.38 -13.77
N ILE A 55 -7.90 2.05 -13.88
CA ILE A 55 -7.68 1.17 -12.73
C ILE A 55 -6.25 1.33 -12.21
N LEU A 56 -5.26 1.43 -13.10
CA LEU A 56 -3.88 1.73 -12.69
C LEU A 56 -3.81 3.08 -11.97
N ASN A 57 -4.52 4.10 -12.45
CA ASN A 57 -4.60 5.40 -11.79
C ASN A 57 -5.28 5.32 -10.42
N CYS A 58 -6.33 4.49 -10.27
CA CYS A 58 -6.91 4.19 -8.95
C CYS A 58 -5.83 3.65 -8.00
N LEU A 59 -5.11 2.60 -8.40
CA LEU A 59 -4.09 1.98 -7.54
C LEU A 59 -2.94 2.95 -7.20
N LYS A 60 -2.52 3.79 -8.15
CA LYS A 60 -1.51 4.84 -7.90
C LYS A 60 -1.99 5.89 -6.89
N GLN A 61 -3.25 6.30 -6.98
CA GLN A 61 -3.85 7.23 -6.01
C GLN A 61 -4.00 6.59 -4.63
N SER A 62 -4.46 5.34 -4.57
CA SER A 62 -4.56 4.58 -3.32
C SER A 62 -3.21 4.43 -2.64
N ARG A 63 -2.15 4.12 -3.40
CA ARG A 63 -0.78 4.12 -2.90
C ARG A 63 -0.40 5.45 -2.27
N TYR A 64 -0.70 6.56 -2.93
CA TYR A 64 -0.38 7.89 -2.43
C TYR A 64 -1.13 8.20 -1.13
N GLN A 65 -2.43 7.93 -1.06
CA GLN A 65 -3.24 8.15 0.14
C GLN A 65 -2.76 7.32 1.33
N LEU A 66 -2.44 6.03 1.12
CA LEU A 66 -1.90 5.19 2.19
C LEU A 66 -0.53 5.71 2.67
N ALA A 67 0.32 6.13 1.74
CA ALA A 67 1.61 6.70 2.08
C ALA A 67 1.49 7.98 2.90
N GLU A 68 0.65 8.93 2.48
CA GLU A 68 0.41 10.15 3.25
C GLU A 68 -0.15 9.87 4.64
N TYR A 69 -1.09 8.93 4.73
CA TYR A 69 -1.69 8.51 6.00
C TYR A 69 -0.63 7.99 6.97
N TYR A 70 0.26 7.10 6.50
CA TYR A 70 1.37 6.59 7.32
C TYR A 70 2.37 7.69 7.72
N LEU A 71 2.70 8.62 6.83
CA LEU A 71 3.64 9.69 7.14
C LEU A 71 3.11 10.67 8.20
N LYS A 72 1.79 10.90 8.22
CA LYS A 72 1.11 11.77 9.20
C LYS A 72 1.01 11.16 10.59
N MET A 73 1.15 9.84 10.73
CA MET A 73 1.17 9.19 12.03
C MET A 73 2.45 9.49 12.80
N GLU A 74 2.30 9.71 14.11
CA GLU A 74 3.43 9.65 15.03
C GLU A 74 4.01 8.23 15.05
N SER A 75 5.34 8.11 15.21
CA SER A 75 6.05 6.83 15.06
C SER A 75 5.56 5.75 16.03
N GLU A 76 5.18 6.13 17.25
CA GLU A 76 4.68 5.21 18.27
C GLU A 76 3.26 4.70 17.93
N VAL A 77 2.42 5.59 17.39
CA VAL A 77 1.08 5.25 16.92
C VAL A 77 1.16 4.35 15.70
N PHE A 78 2.05 4.67 14.76
CA PHE A 78 2.27 3.89 13.55
C PHE A 78 2.55 2.41 13.84
N GLN A 79 3.43 2.12 14.80
CA GLN A 79 3.76 0.73 15.14
C GLN A 79 2.54 -0.07 15.65
N LYS A 80 1.60 0.59 16.33
CA LYS A 80 0.37 -0.05 16.84
C LYS A 80 -0.69 -0.19 15.75
N GLU A 81 -0.84 0.84 14.92
CA GLU A 81 -1.86 0.90 13.86
C GLU A 81 -1.45 0.16 12.57
N PHE A 82 -0.19 -0.22 12.44
CA PHE A 82 0.23 -0.92 11.23
C PHE A 82 -0.45 -2.27 11.09
N GLU A 83 -0.69 -3.00 12.19
CA GLU A 83 -1.39 -4.29 12.13
C GLU A 83 -2.80 -4.17 11.52
N SER A 84 -3.56 -3.15 11.94
CA SER A 84 -4.93 -2.90 11.46
C SER A 84 -4.98 -2.43 9.99
N THR A 85 -3.86 -1.91 9.47
CA THR A 85 -3.75 -1.34 8.13
C THR A 85 -2.91 -2.20 7.17
N SER A 86 -2.25 -3.22 7.69
CA SER A 86 -1.28 -4.08 6.99
C SER A 86 -1.88 -4.80 5.79
N GLU A 87 -3.16 -5.20 5.87
CA GLU A 87 -3.86 -5.86 4.75
C GLU A 87 -3.81 -4.99 3.49
N VAL A 88 -4.10 -3.70 3.64
CA VAL A 88 -4.12 -2.74 2.53
C VAL A 88 -2.72 -2.53 1.96
N TYR A 89 -1.74 -2.42 2.85
CA TYR A 89 -0.34 -2.32 2.46
C TYR A 89 0.08 -3.51 1.59
N PHE A 90 -0.21 -4.74 2.02
CA PHE A 90 0.13 -5.95 1.28
C PHE A 90 -0.66 -6.10 -0.02
N LEU A 91 -1.92 -5.68 -0.04
CA LEU A 91 -2.72 -5.64 -1.26
C LEU A 91 -2.05 -4.77 -2.34
N LEU A 92 -1.61 -3.57 -1.97
CA LEU A 92 -0.91 -2.68 -2.89
C LEU A 92 0.47 -3.22 -3.29
N LEU A 93 1.26 -3.77 -2.36
CA LEU A 93 2.56 -4.36 -2.67
C LEU A 93 2.43 -5.55 -3.64
N ASN A 94 1.47 -6.43 -3.40
CA ASN A 94 1.20 -7.60 -4.24
C ASN A 94 0.62 -7.24 -5.61
N SER A 95 0.05 -6.04 -5.77
CA SER A 95 -0.39 -5.53 -7.07
C SER A 95 0.77 -5.15 -8.00
N LYS A 96 2.02 -5.11 -7.49
CA LYS A 96 3.24 -4.83 -8.25
C LYS A 96 3.25 -3.45 -8.92
N ILE A 97 2.46 -2.49 -8.41
CA ILE A 97 2.40 -1.14 -8.97
C ILE A 97 3.71 -0.34 -8.79
N GLN A 98 4.64 -0.79 -7.94
CA GLN A 98 5.97 -0.21 -7.79
C GLN A 98 6.85 -0.35 -9.05
N TYR A 99 6.52 -1.27 -9.97
CA TYR A 99 7.24 -1.43 -11.23
C TYR A 99 6.76 -0.48 -12.34
N TYR A 100 5.69 0.28 -12.10
CA TYR A 100 5.22 1.29 -13.03
C TYR A 100 5.95 2.61 -12.84
N SER A 101 6.12 3.35 -13.94
CA SER A 101 6.75 4.66 -13.92
C SER A 101 6.03 5.62 -12.97
N LEU A 102 6.82 6.30 -12.15
CA LEU A 102 6.37 7.37 -11.28
C LEU A 102 6.21 8.66 -12.09
N SER A 103 5.13 9.38 -11.84
CA SER A 103 4.96 10.76 -12.29
C SER A 103 5.98 11.69 -11.61
N SER A 104 6.20 12.88 -12.16
CA SER A 104 7.10 13.87 -11.56
C SER A 104 6.72 14.24 -10.11
N ASN A 105 5.42 14.28 -9.82
CA ASN A 105 4.92 14.55 -8.47
C ASN A 105 5.24 13.41 -7.50
N GLU A 106 5.04 12.16 -7.93
CA GLU A 106 5.40 10.98 -7.12
C GLU A 106 6.91 10.90 -6.90
N LYS A 107 7.72 11.27 -7.90
CA LYS A 107 9.18 11.35 -7.75
C LYS A 107 9.58 12.39 -6.71
N ASN A 108 9.03 13.61 -6.77
CA ASN A 108 9.32 14.65 -5.80
C ASN A 108 8.88 14.25 -4.38
N PHE A 109 7.69 13.65 -4.26
CA PHE A 109 7.19 13.11 -3.00
C PHE A 109 8.16 12.08 -2.41
N ILE A 110 8.54 11.06 -3.20
CA ILE A 110 9.37 9.97 -2.69
C ILE A 110 10.82 10.39 -2.42
N THR A 111 11.34 11.39 -3.15
CA THR A 111 12.64 12.00 -2.83
C THR A 111 12.63 12.66 -1.46
N ASN A 112 11.53 13.30 -1.06
CA ASN A 112 11.41 13.86 0.28
C ASN A 112 11.33 12.77 1.36
N VAL A 113 10.61 11.67 1.08
CA VAL A 113 10.56 10.51 1.98
C VAL A 113 11.95 9.89 2.15
N PHE A 114 12.74 9.78 1.08
CA PHE A 114 14.13 9.31 1.17
C PHE A 114 14.99 10.18 2.08
N LYS A 115 14.87 11.51 1.99
CA LYS A 115 15.60 12.42 2.88
C LYS A 115 15.22 12.19 4.35
N GLN A 116 13.93 12.04 4.63
CA GLN A 116 13.44 11.77 5.98
C GLN A 116 13.90 10.40 6.51
N GLN A 117 13.97 9.39 5.64
CA GLN A 117 14.55 8.08 5.98
C GLN A 117 16.04 8.21 6.34
N LEU A 118 16.81 9.01 5.62
CA LEU A 118 18.23 9.22 5.92
C LEU A 118 18.44 9.96 7.25
N GLU A 119 17.56 10.89 7.59
CA GLU A 119 17.59 11.61 8.87
C GLU A 119 17.14 10.73 10.05
N ASN A 120 16.21 9.79 9.80
CA ASN A 120 15.61 8.93 10.83
C ASN A 120 15.55 7.47 10.38
N PRO A 121 16.71 6.79 10.24
CA PRO A 121 16.79 5.49 9.57
C PRO A 121 15.99 4.40 10.29
N LYS A 122 15.93 4.49 11.63
CA LYS A 122 15.20 3.56 12.50
C LYS A 122 13.68 3.70 12.46
N ASN A 123 13.13 4.69 11.73
CA ASN A 123 11.69 4.89 11.68
C ASN A 123 11.06 4.05 10.55
N PRO A 124 10.29 3.00 10.88
CA PRO A 124 9.80 2.06 9.88
C PRO A 124 8.80 2.66 8.89
N LYS A 125 8.12 3.77 9.24
CA LYS A 125 7.07 4.34 8.36
C LYS A 125 7.64 4.82 7.03
N TYR A 126 8.82 5.44 7.05
CA TYR A 126 9.47 5.94 5.83
C TYR A 126 9.89 4.77 4.94
N SER A 127 10.49 3.73 5.53
CA SER A 127 10.88 2.49 4.86
C SER A 127 9.70 1.80 4.17
N LEU A 128 8.58 1.63 4.87
CA LEU A 128 7.38 1.02 4.30
C LEU A 128 6.78 1.88 3.18
N VAL A 129 6.78 3.20 3.33
CA VAL A 129 6.35 4.10 2.25
C VAL A 129 7.24 3.95 1.03
N LEU A 130 8.57 3.89 1.18
CA LEU A 130 9.50 3.68 0.06
C LEU A 130 9.20 2.39 -0.71
N MET A 131 8.87 1.31 -0.01
CA MET A 131 8.52 0.03 -0.63
C MET A 131 7.23 0.03 -1.45
N LEU A 132 6.29 0.93 -1.16
CA LEU A 132 5.09 1.08 -2.01
C LEU A 132 5.44 1.65 -3.40
N TYR A 133 6.54 2.41 -3.50
CA TYR A 133 6.95 3.11 -4.72
C TYR A 133 8.07 2.40 -5.47
N TYR A 134 8.94 1.68 -4.76
CA TYR A 134 10.11 1.04 -5.32
C TYR A 134 10.22 -0.42 -4.91
N SER A 135 10.68 -1.24 -5.85
CA SER A 135 11.15 -2.60 -5.53
C SER A 135 12.40 -2.54 -4.63
N PRO A 136 12.71 -3.61 -3.89
CA PRO A 136 13.93 -3.69 -3.07
C PRO A 136 15.20 -3.30 -3.85
N ASN A 137 15.34 -3.76 -5.09
CA ASN A 137 16.50 -3.45 -5.94
C ASN A 137 16.56 -1.96 -6.32
N GLN A 138 15.41 -1.33 -6.56
CA GLN A 138 15.35 0.10 -6.83
C GLN A 138 15.70 0.91 -5.58
N ILE A 139 15.27 0.49 -4.39
CA ILE A 139 15.65 1.12 -3.12
C ILE A 139 17.17 1.04 -2.93
N LEU A 140 17.77 -0.14 -3.12
CA LEU A 140 19.24 -0.34 -3.06
C LEU A 140 20.01 0.61 -3.99
N SER A 141 19.50 0.87 -5.19
CA SER A 141 20.14 1.82 -6.11
C SER A 141 20.02 3.30 -5.72
N GLN A 142 19.18 3.61 -4.72
CA GLN A 142 18.83 4.98 -4.31
C GLN A 142 19.28 5.30 -2.87
N CYS A 143 19.63 4.30 -2.03
CA CYS A 143 20.09 4.50 -0.66
C CYS A 143 21.34 3.66 -0.33
N SER A 144 22.04 4.01 0.74
CA SER A 144 23.17 3.22 1.24
C SER A 144 22.71 1.83 1.70
N GLU A 145 23.63 0.88 1.68
CA GLU A 145 23.39 -0.53 2.05
C GLU A 145 22.82 -0.67 3.48
N ASP A 146 23.25 0.20 4.40
CA ASP A 146 22.77 0.22 5.80
C ASP A 146 21.27 0.52 5.93
N VAL A 147 20.75 1.46 5.12
CA VAL A 147 19.31 1.81 5.12
C VAL A 147 18.48 0.65 4.59
N PHE A 148 18.99 -0.04 3.57
CA PHE A 148 18.32 -1.22 3.02
C PHE A 148 18.27 -2.37 4.03
N ILE A 149 19.36 -2.61 4.77
CA ILE A 149 19.43 -3.65 5.79
C ILE A 149 18.41 -3.36 6.91
N GLU A 150 18.27 -2.11 7.36
CA GLU A 150 17.24 -1.77 8.36
C GLU A 150 15.81 -2.01 7.84
N VAL A 151 15.51 -1.61 6.60
CA VAL A 151 14.21 -1.88 5.95
C VAL A 151 13.95 -3.38 5.87
N PHE A 152 14.93 -4.15 5.39
CA PHE A 152 14.81 -5.59 5.21
C PHE A 152 14.64 -6.33 6.55
N ASN A 153 15.40 -5.92 7.57
CA ASN A 153 15.30 -6.47 8.91
C ASN A 153 13.96 -6.15 9.56
N TYR A 154 13.41 -4.95 9.37
CA TYR A 154 12.07 -4.61 9.86
C TYR A 154 11.01 -5.51 9.23
N ILE A 155 11.06 -5.75 7.92
CA ILE A 155 10.13 -6.68 7.26
C ILE A 155 10.30 -8.11 7.81
N GLN A 156 11.52 -8.61 7.91
CA GLN A 156 11.78 -9.97 8.39
C GLN A 156 11.35 -10.16 9.85
N THR A 157 11.57 -9.16 10.70
CA THR A 157 11.33 -9.28 12.14
C THR A 157 9.91 -8.88 12.56
N SER A 158 9.28 -7.95 11.86
CA SER A 158 7.96 -7.41 12.20
C SER A 158 6.82 -7.91 11.29
N LEU A 159 7.12 -8.38 10.07
CA LEU A 159 6.09 -8.79 9.10
C LEU A 159 6.05 -10.29 8.79
N LEU A 160 7.16 -11.03 8.95
CA LEU A 160 7.24 -12.46 8.61
C LEU A 160 7.21 -13.41 9.82
N LYS A 161 7.01 -12.87 11.03
CA LYS A 161 6.91 -13.67 12.27
C LYS A 161 5.47 -14.07 12.68
N ASN A 162 4.46 -13.70 11.90
CA ASN A 162 3.07 -14.12 12.09
C ASN A 162 2.61 -15.05 10.96
#